data_AF-Q0CXW7-F1
#
_entry.id   AF-Q0CXW7-F1
#
_cell.length_a   1.000
_cell.length_b   1.000
_cell.length_c   1.000
_cell.angle_alpha   90.00
_cell.angle_beta   90.00
_cell.angle_gamma   90.00
#
_symmetry.space_group_name_H-M   'P 1'
#
loop_
_entity.id
_entity.type
_entity.pdbx_description
1 polymer ?
#
loop_
_entity_poly.entity_id
_entity_poly.type
_entity_poly.pdbx_seq_one_letter_code
_entity_poly.pdbx_strand_id
1 'polypeptide(L)'
;MQLLKLGALAALAQTISAAHIYIKTTNPPANKYVSHCTVIIDDELFGCSGSSEPFSKGCGGNRGTSTKSICKTAQVTVDWDNGKLDFTNDSGDHANCTLSTTQQWGECDTTDPNKYPKVEDNGAASSLFGAGSAIAGLGSLAAGLMI
;
A
#
# COMPACT_ATOMS: atom_id res chain seq x y z
N MET A 1 -33.03 19.02 36.50
CA MET A 1 -31.94 19.74 35.80
C MET A 1 -30.91 18.71 35.35
N GLN A 2 -30.98 18.25 34.11
CA GLN A 2 -29.99 17.33 33.52
C GLN A 2 -29.23 18.10 32.45
N LEU A 3 -28.02 18.51 32.80
CA LEU A 3 -27.04 19.11 31.90
C LEU A 3 -26.40 17.98 31.08
N LEU A 4 -26.91 17.77 29.87
CA LEU A 4 -26.24 16.96 28.85
C LEU A 4 -24.95 17.67 28.44
N LYS A 5 -23.81 17.23 29.01
CA LYS A 5 -22.48 17.52 28.49
C LYS A 5 -22.36 16.85 27.11
N LEU A 6 -22.69 17.59 26.05
CA LEU A 6 -22.20 17.29 24.72
C LEU A 6 -20.71 17.61 24.69
N GLY A 7 -19.88 16.61 25.01
CA GLY A 7 -18.47 16.64 24.69
C GLY A 7 -18.32 16.58 23.19
N ALA A 8 -17.85 17.67 22.59
CA ALA A 8 -17.54 17.75 21.17
C ALA A 8 -16.54 16.64 20.82
N LEU A 9 -16.99 15.66 20.04
CA LEU A 9 -16.11 14.80 19.26
C LEU A 9 -15.46 15.70 18.21
N ALA A 10 -14.28 16.22 18.52
CA ALA A 10 -13.38 16.76 17.53
C ALA A 10 -12.94 15.57 16.66
N ALA A 11 -13.72 15.27 15.63
CA ALA A 11 -13.23 14.50 14.51
C ALA A 11 -12.10 15.33 13.91
N LEU A 12 -10.86 14.88 14.09
CA LEU A 12 -9.72 15.33 13.30
C LEU A 12 -10.10 15.07 11.85
N ALA A 13 -10.62 16.10 11.17
CA ALA A 13 -10.80 16.10 9.75
C ALA A 13 -9.40 16.02 9.16
N GLN A 14 -8.97 14.80 8.87
CA GLN A 14 -7.76 14.55 8.09
C GLN A 14 -7.96 15.33 6.79
N THR A 15 -7.23 16.41 6.62
CA THR A 15 -7.10 17.09 5.33
C THR A 15 -6.42 16.10 4.42
N ILE A 16 -7.19 15.24 3.75
CA ILE A 16 -6.68 14.27 2.78
C ILE A 16 -6.14 15.12 1.64
N SER A 17 -4.85 15.47 1.66
CA SER A 17 -4.20 15.98 0.46
C SER A 17 -4.25 14.84 -0.55
N ALA A 18 -5.01 15.07 -1.61
CA ALA A 18 -5.10 14.25 -2.79
C ALA A 18 -3.74 14.26 -3.50
N ALA A 19 -3.14 13.10 -3.77
CA ALA A 19 -1.97 13.04 -4.62
C ALA A 19 -1.93 11.78 -5.47
N HIS A 20 -1.58 11.97 -6.74
CA HIS A 20 -1.20 10.89 -7.63
C HIS A 20 0.22 10.43 -7.33
N ILE A 21 0.38 9.13 -7.10
CA ILE A 21 1.66 8.50 -6.77
C ILE A 21 1.90 7.38 -7.78
N TYR A 22 3.11 7.28 -8.31
CA TYR A 22 3.50 6.16 -9.16
C TYR A 22 4.93 5.68 -8.89
N ILE A 23 5.21 4.46 -9.32
CA ILE A 23 6.54 3.85 -9.22
C ILE A 23 7.21 3.76 -10.58
N LYS A 24 8.51 4.03 -10.62
CA LYS A 24 9.31 3.99 -11.86
C LYS A 24 10.65 3.32 -11.62
N THR A 25 11.06 2.49 -12.59
CA THR A 25 12.40 1.95 -12.62
C THR A 25 13.40 3.05 -13.02
N THR A 26 14.40 3.29 -12.18
CA THR A 26 15.46 4.27 -12.38
C THR A 26 16.82 3.57 -12.42
N ASN A 27 17.78 4.16 -13.14
CA ASN A 27 19.15 3.66 -13.20
C ASN A 27 20.10 4.74 -12.69
N PRO A 28 21.03 4.41 -11.79
CA PRO A 28 21.98 5.39 -11.28
C PRO A 28 22.93 5.82 -12.42
N PRO A 29 23.28 7.11 -12.54
CA PRO A 29 24.16 7.60 -13.61
C PRO A 29 25.53 6.90 -13.64
N ALA A 30 26.03 6.52 -12.46
CA ALA A 30 27.31 5.83 -12.30
C ALA A 30 27.29 4.37 -12.79
N ASN A 31 26.12 3.71 -12.86
CA ASN A 31 26.02 2.32 -13.32
C ASN A 31 24.63 2.01 -13.90
N LYS A 32 24.51 2.12 -15.24
CA LYS A 32 23.26 1.84 -15.97
C LYS A 32 22.77 0.38 -15.90
N TYR A 33 23.60 -0.56 -15.45
CA TYR A 33 23.23 -1.97 -15.33
C TYR A 33 22.52 -2.29 -14.01
N VAL A 34 22.53 -1.36 -13.06
CA VAL A 34 21.76 -1.47 -11.82
C VAL A 34 20.42 -0.78 -12.03
N SER A 35 19.34 -1.47 -11.67
CA SER A 35 17.98 -0.93 -11.73
C SER A 35 17.43 -0.80 -10.31
N HIS A 36 16.85 0.35 -10.02
CA HIS A 36 16.17 0.69 -8.79
C HIS A 36 14.72 1.00 -9.09
N CYS A 37 13.84 0.84 -8.10
CA CYS A 37 12.49 1.36 -8.16
C CYS A 37 12.44 2.64 -7.33
N THR A 38 11.67 3.63 -7.77
CA THR A 38 11.50 4.90 -7.07
C THR A 38 10.02 5.22 -7.01
N VAL A 39 9.53 5.64 -5.85
CA VAL A 39 8.19 6.19 -5.68
C VAL A 39 8.24 7.67 -6.01
N ILE A 40 7.30 8.15 -6.80
CA ILE A 40 7.19 9.54 -7.24
C ILE A 40 5.81 10.04 -6.88
N ILE A 41 5.75 11.19 -6.21
CA ILE A 41 4.53 11.92 -5.88
C ILE A 41 4.51 13.14 -6.80
N ASP A 42 3.59 13.16 -7.77
CA ASP A 42 3.50 14.25 -8.75
C ASP A 42 2.81 15.49 -8.15
N ASP A 43 1.74 15.26 -7.39
CA ASP A 43 1.00 16.32 -6.71
C ASP A 43 1.52 16.53 -5.28
N GLU A 44 1.25 17.70 -4.71
CA GLU A 44 1.67 17.99 -3.33
C GLU A 44 0.84 17.19 -2.31
N LEU A 45 1.49 16.23 -1.64
CA LEU A 45 0.94 15.44 -0.54
C LEU A 45 1.49 15.98 0.79
N PHE A 46 0.67 16.68 1.58
CA PHE A 46 1.09 17.31 2.85
C PHE A 46 2.37 18.16 2.72
N GLY A 47 2.50 18.96 1.66
CA GLY A 47 3.70 19.77 1.39
C GLY A 47 4.88 18.98 0.79
N CYS A 48 4.69 17.70 0.46
CA CYS A 48 5.70 16.84 -0.15
C CYS A 48 5.36 16.51 -1.61
N SER A 49 6.27 16.83 -2.52
CA SER A 49 6.26 16.40 -3.91
C SER A 49 7.68 15.98 -4.33
N GLY A 50 7.78 15.03 -5.25
CA GLY A 50 9.06 14.54 -5.77
C GLY A 50 9.27 13.04 -5.56
N SER A 51 10.54 12.64 -5.57
CA SER A 51 10.94 11.22 -5.62
C SER A 51 11.52 10.72 -4.29
N SER A 52 11.17 9.49 -3.92
CA SER A 52 11.81 8.78 -2.83
C SER A 52 13.28 8.48 -3.13
N GLU A 53 14.04 8.15 -2.09
CA GLU A 53 15.27 7.39 -2.28
C GLU A 53 15.00 6.08 -3.04
N PRO A 54 15.98 5.58 -3.83
CA PRO A 54 15.80 4.36 -4.60
C PRO A 54 15.68 3.10 -3.72
N PHE A 55 14.76 2.22 -4.11
CA PHE A 55 14.67 0.84 -3.62
C PHE A 55 15.73 -0.04 -4.28
N SER A 56 16.06 -1.18 -3.65
CA SER A 56 17.24 -1.98 -3.99
C SER A 56 17.15 -2.65 -5.37
N LYS A 57 15.95 -3.00 -5.83
CA LYS A 57 15.70 -3.63 -7.14
C LYS A 57 14.80 -2.74 -7.99
N GLY A 58 14.81 -2.97 -9.30
CA GLY A 58 13.84 -2.40 -10.24
C GLY A 58 12.40 -2.77 -9.88
N CYS A 59 11.43 -2.01 -10.38
CA CYS A 59 10.02 -2.27 -10.07
C CYS A 59 9.63 -3.68 -10.57
N GLY A 60 8.90 -4.44 -9.75
CA GLY A 60 8.60 -5.87 -9.93
C GLY A 60 9.67 -6.83 -9.38
N GLY A 61 10.83 -6.33 -8.94
CA GLY A 61 11.91 -7.15 -8.37
C GLY A 61 12.07 -7.06 -6.84
N ASN A 62 11.36 -6.15 -6.18
CA ASN A 62 11.37 -6.01 -4.72
C ASN A 62 10.37 -7.00 -4.09
N ARG A 63 10.56 -7.35 -2.81
CA ARG A 63 9.74 -8.31 -2.05
C ARG A 63 9.57 -7.85 -0.61
N GLY A 64 8.50 -8.30 0.04
CA GLY A 64 8.18 -7.91 1.41
C GLY A 64 7.92 -6.41 1.57
N THR A 65 8.10 -5.90 2.78
CA THR A 65 7.94 -4.48 3.08
C THR A 65 9.28 -3.75 3.03
N SER A 66 9.31 -2.57 2.45
CA SER A 66 10.50 -1.70 2.48
C SER A 66 10.10 -0.24 2.64
N THR A 67 10.92 0.51 3.38
CA THR A 67 10.72 1.94 3.65
C THR A 67 11.85 2.76 3.07
N LYS A 68 11.51 3.91 2.48
CA LYS A 68 12.47 4.88 1.94
C LYS A 68 12.09 6.30 2.30
N SER A 69 13.10 7.13 2.53
CA SER A 69 12.93 8.55 2.78
C SER A 69 12.43 9.26 1.53
N ILE A 70 11.61 10.29 1.72
CA ILE A 70 11.12 11.20 0.68
C ILE A 70 10.96 12.60 1.30
N CYS A 71 11.13 13.67 0.52
CA CYS A 71 10.94 15.05 0.99
C CYS A 71 11.71 15.41 2.29
N LYS A 72 12.88 14.78 2.53
CA LYS A 72 13.77 14.94 3.70
C LYS A 72 13.21 14.46 5.04
N THR A 73 11.97 14.78 5.39
CA THR A 73 11.37 14.44 6.70
C THR A 73 10.30 13.37 6.61
N ALA A 74 9.85 13.02 5.41
CA ALA A 74 8.82 12.02 5.19
C ALA A 74 9.41 10.66 4.76
N GLN A 75 8.58 9.64 4.85
CA GLN A 75 8.90 8.28 4.46
C GLN A 75 7.75 7.67 3.68
N VAL A 76 8.10 6.84 2.69
CA VAL A 76 7.18 5.97 1.98
C VAL A 76 7.52 4.52 2.29
N THR A 77 6.53 3.78 2.73
CA THR A 77 6.62 2.33 2.96
C THR A 77 5.80 1.63 1.90
N VAL A 78 6.42 0.68 1.21
CA VAL A 78 5.77 -0.14 0.18
C VAL A 78 5.83 -1.59 0.62
N ASP A 79 4.67 -2.22 0.66
CA ASP A 79 4.54 -3.68 0.71
C ASP A 79 4.49 -4.19 -0.74
N TRP A 80 5.60 -4.77 -1.19
CA TRP A 80 5.79 -5.21 -2.56
C TRP A 80 5.03 -6.50 -2.89
N ASP A 81 4.51 -7.21 -1.88
CA ASP A 81 3.79 -8.46 -2.09
C ASP A 81 2.29 -8.20 -2.33
N ASN A 82 1.75 -7.08 -1.82
CA ASN A 82 0.34 -6.71 -2.02
C ASN A 82 0.09 -5.31 -2.63
N GLY A 83 1.15 -4.54 -2.89
CA GLY A 83 1.08 -3.22 -3.50
C GLY A 83 0.60 -2.10 -2.57
N LYS A 84 0.48 -2.34 -1.25
CA LYS A 84 0.10 -1.29 -0.30
C LYS A 84 1.24 -0.28 -0.15
N LEU A 85 0.89 1.00 -0.29
CA LEU A 85 1.80 2.12 -0.08
C LEU A 85 1.27 2.99 1.05
N ASP A 86 2.14 3.27 2.02
CA ASP A 86 1.87 4.16 3.14
C ASP A 86 2.88 5.31 3.13
N PHE A 87 2.41 6.53 3.30
CA PHE A 87 3.18 7.74 3.47
C PHE A 87 3.03 8.24 4.91
N THR A 88 4.14 8.65 5.53
CA THR A 88 4.13 9.29 6.85
C THR A 88 5.15 10.44 6.88
N ASN A 89 4.80 11.57 7.49
CA ASN A 89 5.75 12.65 7.77
C ASN A 89 6.01 12.83 9.28
N ASP A 90 6.95 13.71 9.62
CA ASP A 90 7.32 14.06 11.00
C ASP A 90 6.27 14.87 11.76
N SER A 91 5.31 15.47 11.05
CA SER A 91 4.15 16.16 11.62
C SER A 91 3.05 15.21 12.07
N GLY A 92 3.17 13.91 11.76
CA GLY A 92 2.19 12.89 12.08
C GLY A 92 1.09 12.71 11.03
N ASP A 93 1.21 13.37 9.87
CA ASP A 93 0.31 13.16 8.74
C ASP A 93 0.57 11.80 8.11
N HIS A 94 -0.51 11.17 7.66
CA HIS A 94 -0.48 9.85 7.06
C HIS A 94 -1.43 9.76 5.88
N ALA A 95 -0.99 9.14 4.80
CA ALA A 95 -1.82 8.74 3.68
C ALA A 95 -1.49 7.32 3.26
N ASN A 96 -2.47 6.61 2.69
CA ASN A 96 -2.24 5.29 2.11
C ASN A 96 -2.98 5.16 0.79
N CYS A 97 -2.56 4.17 0.01
CA CYS A 97 -3.20 3.78 -1.22
C CYS A 97 -2.75 2.36 -1.60
N THR A 98 -3.43 1.75 -2.56
CA THR A 98 -3.00 0.49 -3.17
C THR A 98 -2.53 0.77 -4.60
N LEU A 99 -1.30 0.35 -4.93
CA LEU A 99 -0.77 0.44 -6.28
C LEU A 99 -1.54 -0.49 -7.23
N SER A 100 -1.77 -0.04 -8.46
CA SER A 100 -2.35 -0.85 -9.54
C SER A 100 -1.50 -2.07 -9.89
N THR A 101 -0.18 -1.97 -9.71
CA THR A 101 0.80 -3.04 -9.86
C THR A 101 2.09 -2.67 -9.12
N THR A 102 2.89 -3.65 -8.73
CA THR A 102 4.25 -3.41 -8.20
C THR A 102 5.31 -3.36 -9.29
N GLN A 103 4.90 -3.46 -10.57
CA GLN A 103 5.74 -3.30 -11.75
C GLN A 103 5.92 -1.83 -12.14
N GLN A 104 6.75 -1.58 -13.15
CA GLN A 104 6.99 -0.23 -13.65
C GLN A 104 5.68 0.46 -14.07
N TRP A 105 5.52 1.73 -13.67
CA TRP A 105 4.33 2.55 -13.87
C TRP A 105 3.10 2.11 -13.06
N GLY A 106 3.30 1.28 -12.03
CA GLY A 106 2.29 1.08 -10.99
C GLY A 106 1.93 2.42 -10.36
N GLU A 107 0.64 2.68 -10.22
CA GLU A 107 0.14 3.97 -9.75
C GLU A 107 -0.95 3.79 -8.70
N CYS A 108 -1.16 4.80 -7.88
CA CYS A 108 -2.26 4.89 -6.96
C CYS A 108 -2.67 6.37 -6.79
N ASP A 109 -3.85 6.57 -6.25
CA ASP A 109 -4.36 7.89 -5.91
C ASP A 109 -4.80 7.86 -4.44
N THR A 110 -4.29 8.80 -3.63
CA THR A 110 -4.67 8.87 -2.21
C THR A 110 -6.10 9.36 -1.99
N THR A 111 -6.76 9.92 -3.02
CA THR A 111 -8.19 10.28 -2.96
C THR A 111 -9.10 9.07 -3.02
N ASP A 112 -8.66 8.01 -3.69
CA ASP A 112 -9.36 6.74 -3.79
C ASP A 112 -8.39 5.60 -3.43
N PRO A 113 -8.08 5.42 -2.13
CA PRO A 113 -7.08 4.47 -1.67
C PRO A 113 -7.44 3.02 -1.99
N ASN A 114 -8.71 2.75 -2.33
CA ASN A 114 -9.24 1.44 -2.68
C ASN A 114 -9.58 1.31 -4.17
N LYS A 115 -9.18 2.27 -5.01
CA LYS A 115 -9.40 2.25 -6.47
C LYS A 115 -8.93 0.96 -7.10
N TYR A 116 -7.77 0.47 -6.64
CA TYR A 116 -7.17 -0.76 -7.10
C TYR A 116 -7.32 -1.86 -6.04
N PRO A 117 -7.71 -3.09 -6.43
CA PRO A 117 -7.66 -4.23 -5.53
C PRO A 117 -6.20 -4.50 -5.13
N LYS A 118 -6.01 -5.16 -3.99
CA LYS A 118 -4.67 -5.61 -3.58
C LYS A 118 -4.02 -6.40 -4.71
N VAL A 119 -2.77 -6.10 -5.01
CA VAL A 119 -2.02 -6.83 -6.04
C VAL A 119 -1.84 -8.25 -5.52
N GLU A 120 -2.53 -9.22 -6.11
CA GLU A 120 -2.27 -10.61 -5.82
C GLU A 120 -0.95 -11.03 -6.50
N ASP A 121 -0.11 -11.77 -5.79
CA ASP A 121 1.08 -12.39 -6.35
C ASP A 121 0.69 -13.17 -7.61
N ASN A 122 1.03 -12.66 -8.80
CA ASN A 122 1.03 -13.42 -10.04
C ASN A 122 2.21 -14.41 -10.05
N GLY A 123 2.20 -15.29 -9.06
CA GLY A 123 3.23 -16.25 -8.74
C GLY A 123 2.68 -17.55 -8.15
N ALA A 124 1.41 -17.88 -8.33
CA ALA A 124 0.90 -19.26 -8.31
C ALA A 124 -0.57 -19.30 -8.72
N ALA A 125 -0.85 -19.89 -9.88
CA ALA A 125 -2.09 -20.65 -10.02
C ALA A 125 -2.00 -21.81 -9.02
N SER A 126 -2.49 -21.62 -7.81
CA SER A 126 -2.80 -22.70 -6.86
C SER A 126 -3.79 -22.19 -5.82
N SER A 127 -5.05 -22.59 -6.04
CA SER A 127 -5.89 -23.17 -5.00
C SER A 127 -6.28 -22.29 -3.81
N LEU A 128 -7.59 -22.08 -3.73
CA LEU A 128 -8.35 -21.89 -2.50
C LEU A 128 -8.19 -20.54 -1.80
N PHE A 129 -9.18 -19.69 -2.07
CA PHE A 129 -9.98 -19.08 -1.00
C PHE A 129 -9.89 -19.86 0.32
N GLY A 130 -9.50 -19.17 1.40
CA GLY A 130 -9.87 -19.59 2.75
C GLY A 130 -8.84 -19.29 3.83
N ALA A 131 -8.74 -18.02 4.24
CA ALA A 131 -8.22 -17.68 5.57
C ALA A 131 -9.05 -18.43 6.63
N GLY A 132 -8.34 -18.93 7.65
CA GLY A 132 -8.85 -19.91 8.59
C GLY A 132 -10.08 -19.48 9.39
N SER A 133 -11.02 -20.42 9.50
CA SER A 133 -11.80 -20.62 10.72
C SER A 133 -11.42 -22.00 11.25
N ALA A 134 -10.82 -22.01 12.43
CA ALA A 134 -10.51 -23.20 13.18
C ALA A 134 -11.79 -24.00 13.48
N ILE A 135 -11.90 -25.23 12.97
CA ILE A 135 -12.70 -26.28 13.61
C ILE A 135 -11.95 -27.61 13.44
N ALA A 136 -11.06 -27.89 14.39
CA ALA A 136 -10.82 -29.26 14.81
C ALA A 136 -12.09 -29.72 15.55
N GLY A 137 -12.90 -30.56 14.92
CA GLY A 137 -14.16 -31.04 15.48
C GLY A 137 -14.59 -32.32 14.78
N LEU A 138 -14.54 -33.41 15.55
CA LEU A 138 -14.97 -34.77 15.23
C LEU A 138 -16.44 -34.82 14.75
N GLY A 139 -16.77 -35.81 13.91
CA GLY A 139 -18.12 -36.41 13.91
C GLY A 139 -18.82 -36.50 12.56
N SER A 140 -18.83 -37.73 12.05
CA SER A 140 -19.90 -38.40 11.28
C SER A 140 -21.18 -37.61 10.94
N LEU A 141 -21.63 -37.69 9.68
CA LEU A 141 -22.74 -38.57 9.23
C LEU A 141 -23.19 -38.23 7.80
N ALA A 142 -23.75 -39.27 7.17
CA ALA A 142 -24.67 -39.24 6.02
C ALA A 142 -24.05 -39.12 4.62
N ALA A 143 -23.66 -40.28 4.10
CA ALA A 143 -23.94 -40.63 2.72
C ALA A 143 -25.46 -40.51 2.47
N GLY A 144 -25.84 -39.75 1.44
CA GLY A 144 -27.23 -39.56 1.05
C GLY A 144 -27.30 -39.01 -0.37
N LEU A 145 -27.57 -39.93 -1.30
CA LEU A 145 -28.34 -39.79 -2.54
C LEU A 145 -28.21 -38.48 -3.35
N MET A 146 -27.72 -38.59 -4.59
CA MET A 146 -28.55 -38.45 -5.80
C MET A 146 -27.75 -38.84 -7.05
N ILE A 147 -28.37 -39.73 -7.84
CA ILE A 147 -28.07 -40.27 -9.19
C ILE A 147 -26.97 -41.34 -9.27
#